data_AF-A0A7L1S6J0-F1
#
_entry.id   AF-A0A7L1S6J0-F1
#
_cell.length_a   1.000
_cell.length_b   1.000
_cell.length_c   1.000
_cell.angle_alpha   90.00
_cell.angle_beta   90.00
_cell.angle_gamma   90.00
#
_symmetry.space_group_name_H-M   'P 1'
#
loop_
_entity.id
_entity.type
_entity.pdbx_description
1 polymer ?
#
loop_
_entity_poly.entity_id
_entity_poly.type
_entity_poly.pdbx_seq_one_letter_code
_entity_poly.pdbx_strand_id
1 'polypeptide(L)' 'MKILFLLFPLLLLLVQGASGERGRGEMGETGCRQRGGYCTYGRCNFPARPIGRCSLYSVCCK' A
#
# COMPACT_ATOMS: atom_id res chain seq x y z
N MET A 1 27.14 22.93 19.45
CA MET A 1 26.29 23.13 18.26
C MET A 1 26.56 22.02 17.23
N LYS A 2 25.93 20.84 17.41
CA LYS A 2 26.11 19.68 16.49
C LYS A 2 24.96 18.66 16.59
N ILE A 3 24.20 18.69 17.69
CA ILE A 3 23.03 17.82 17.94
C ILE A 3 21.87 18.06 16.96
N LEU A 4 21.65 19.30 16.48
CA LEU A 4 20.56 19.57 15.52
C LEU A 4 20.70 18.76 14.21
N PHE A 5 21.93 18.51 13.75
CA PHE A 5 22.19 17.77 12.52
C PHE A 5 21.93 16.27 12.65
N LEU A 6 21.88 15.72 13.87
CA LEU A 6 21.58 14.31 14.11
C LEU A 6 20.07 14.06 14.24
N LEU A 7 19.30 15.06 14.64
CA LEU A 7 17.84 14.96 14.72
C LEU A 7 17.20 14.88 13.33
N PHE A 8 17.71 15.64 12.37
CA PHE A 8 17.19 15.67 11.01
C PHE A 8 17.17 14.29 10.30
N PRO A 9 18.28 13.52 10.24
CA PRO A 9 18.25 12.18 9.64
C PRO A 9 17.40 11.18 10.43
N LEU A 10 17.32 11.32 11.75
CA LEU A 10 16.47 10.47 12.59
C LEU A 10 14.98 10.67 12.25
N LEU A 11 14.55 11.92 12.06
CA LEU A 11 13.19 12.27 11.65
C LEU A 11 12.87 11.77 10.23
N LEU A 12 13.83 11.87 9.30
CA LEU A 12 13.67 11.33 7.94
C LEU A 12 13.50 9.80 7.95
N LEU A 13 14.26 9.10 8.79
CA LEU A 13 14.18 7.64 8.92
C LEU A 13 12.82 7.20 9.51
N LEU A 14 12.29 7.95 10.46
CA LEU A 14 10.96 7.73 11.04
C LEU A 14 9.83 7.97 10.01
N VAL A 15 9.96 8.99 9.15
CA VAL A 15 9.00 9.27 8.06
C VAL A 15 9.01 8.17 7.00
N GLN A 16 10.17 7.57 6.68
CA GLN A 16 10.25 6.43 5.77
C GLN A 16 9.71 5.13 6.40
N GLY A 17 9.88 4.95 7.72
CA GLY A 17 9.30 3.84 8.48
C GLY A 17 7.77 3.83 8.47
N ALA A 18 7.13 5.00 8.56
CA ALA A 18 5.67 5.14 8.46
C ALA A 18 5.12 4.87 7.05
N SER A 19 5.94 5.00 6.00
CA SER A 19 5.54 4.67 4.62
C SER A 19 5.55 3.17 4.33
N GLY A 20 6.17 2.38 5.21
CA GLY A 20 6.14 0.91 5.18
C GLY A 20 4.88 0.29 5.79
N GLU A 21 3.96 1.10 6.33
CA GLU A 21 2.68 0.64 6.87
C GLU A 21 1.55 0.54 5.81
N ARG A 22 1.88 0.28 4.54
CA ARG A 22 0.92 -0.46 3.72
C ARG A 22 0.96 -1.88 4.26
N GLY A 23 -0.05 -2.23 5.06
CA GLY A 23 -0.09 -3.45 5.85
C GLY A 23 0.36 -4.65 5.02
N ARG A 24 1.05 -5.61 5.66
CA ARG A 24 1.75 -6.77 5.07
C ARG A 24 0.88 -7.75 4.23
N GLY A 25 -0.25 -7.29 3.68
CA GLY A 25 -1.11 -7.97 2.72
C GLY A 25 -1.91 -7.03 1.78
N GLU A 26 -1.62 -5.72 1.75
CA GLU A 26 -2.28 -4.76 0.87
C GLU A 26 -1.42 -4.48 -0.36
N MET A 27 -1.82 -5.04 -1.50
CA MET A 27 -1.17 -4.85 -2.80
C MET A 27 -1.17 -3.38 -3.24
N GLY A 28 -2.13 -2.60 -2.74
CA GLY A 28 -2.34 -1.21 -3.14
C GLY A 28 -2.96 -1.10 -4.53
N GLU A 29 -3.52 0.07 -4.82
CA GLU A 29 -4.12 0.34 -6.14
C GLU A 29 -3.09 0.26 -7.27
N THR A 30 -1.89 0.80 -7.06
CA THR A 30 -0.82 0.81 -8.06
C THR A 30 -0.37 -0.60 -8.40
N GLY A 31 -0.23 -1.48 -7.39
CA GLY A 31 0.11 -2.88 -7.61
C GLY A 31 -1.00 -3.59 -8.39
N CYS A 32 -2.26 -3.41 -8.00
CA CYS A 32 -3.40 -4.02 -8.68
C CYS A 32 -3.43 -3.66 -10.17
N ARG A 33 -3.23 -2.37 -10.47
CA ARG A 33 -3.22 -1.85 -11.85
C ARG A 33 -2.01 -2.36 -12.66
N GLN A 34 -0.84 -2.50 -12.04
CA GLN A 34 0.33 -3.11 -12.68
C GLN A 34 0.11 -4.59 -13.06
N ARG A 35 -0.69 -5.33 -12.29
CA ARG A 35 -1.10 -6.70 -12.67
C ARG A 35 -2.23 -6.74 -13.71
N GLY A 36 -2.71 -5.60 -14.18
CA GLY A 36 -3.83 -5.48 -15.10
C GLY A 36 -5.18 -5.78 -14.45
N GLY A 37 -5.28 -5.67 -13.11
CA GLY A 37 -6.52 -5.77 -12.37
C GLY A 37 -7.15 -4.41 -12.10
N TYR A 38 -8.32 -4.42 -11.47
CA TYR A 38 -9.03 -3.24 -11.00
C TYR A 38 -9.45 -3.40 -9.53
N CYS A 39 -9.55 -2.28 -8.83
CA CYS A 39 -10.01 -2.26 -7.44
C CYS A 39 -11.53 -2.09 -7.40
N THR A 40 -12.21 -2.92 -6.60
CA THR A 40 -13.64 -2.79 -6.33
C THR A 40 -13.93 -2.94 -4.85
N TYR A 41 -15.00 -2.30 -4.38
CA TYR A 41 -15.47 -2.49 -3.00
C TYR A 41 -16.16 -3.84 -2.87
N GLY A 42 -15.89 -4.54 -1.76
CA GLY A 42 -16.52 -5.82 -1.45
C GLY A 42 -15.91 -7.02 -2.19
N ARG A 43 -16.59 -7.54 -3.22
CA ARG A 43 -16.22 -8.79 -3.91
C ARG A 43 -16.06 -8.58 -5.42
N CYS A 44 -15.31 -9.47 -6.06
CA CYS A 44 -15.21 -9.49 -7.53
C CYS A 44 -16.48 -10.08 -8.14
N ASN A 45 -16.98 -9.43 -9.20
CA ASN A 45 -18.07 -9.98 -10.00
C ASN A 45 -17.52 -11.01 -10.99
N PHE A 46 -18.28 -12.08 -11.21
CA PHE A 46 -17.97 -13.06 -12.24
C PHE A 46 -17.90 -12.37 -13.62
N PRO A 47 -16.88 -12.64 -14.47
CA PRO A 47 -15.89 -13.73 -14.38
C PRO A 47 -14.59 -13.41 -13.60
N ALA A 48 -14.43 -12.20 -13.06
CA ALA A 48 -13.21 -11.79 -12.39
C ALA A 48 -13.02 -12.49 -11.02
N ARG A 49 -11.76 -12.79 -10.67
CA ARG A 49 -11.36 -13.44 -9.42
C ARG A 49 -10.56 -12.48 -8.54
N PRO A 50 -10.65 -12.63 -7.20
CA PRO A 50 -9.84 -11.82 -6.29
C PRO A 50 -8.37 -12.26 -6.34
N ILE A 51 -7.48 -11.33 -6.67
CA ILE A 51 -6.02 -11.55 -6.77
C ILE A 51 -5.22 -10.82 -5.68
N GLY A 52 -5.87 -10.01 -4.86
CA GLY A 52 -5.25 -9.24 -3.79
C GLY A 52 -6.22 -8.21 -3.17
N ARG A 53 -5.68 -7.29 -2.37
CA ARG A 53 -6.42 -6.16 -1.78
C ARG A 53 -5.78 -4.84 -2.17
N CYS A 54 -6.59 -3.87 -2.56
CA CYS A 54 -6.11 -2.52 -2.82
C CYS A 54 -6.10 -1.67 -1.55
N SER A 55 -7.01 -1.95 -0.61
CA SER A 55 -7.13 -1.32 0.70
C SER A 55 -7.90 -2.24 1.66
N LEU A 56 -8.14 -1.80 2.89
CA LEU A 56 -8.94 -2.49 3.91
C LEU A 56 -10.34 -2.89 3.43
N TYR A 57 -10.96 -2.05 2.59
CA TYR A 57 -12.34 -2.24 2.12
C TYR A 57 -12.45 -2.59 0.62
N SER A 58 -11.33 -2.55 -0.13
CA SER A 58 -11.32 -2.77 -1.57
C SER A 58 -10.43 -3.95 -1.97
N VAL A 59 -10.97 -4.80 -2.83
CA VAL A 59 -10.30 -5.99 -3.37
C VAL A 59 -9.79 -5.72 -4.77
N CYS A 60 -8.65 -6.33 -5.11
CA CYS A 60 -8.12 -6.32 -6.47
C CYS A 60 -8.69 -7.51 -7.24
N CYS A 61 -9.34 -7.24 -8.36
CA CYS A 61 -10.00 -8.21 -9.21
C CYS A 61 -9.34 -8.29 -10.59
N LYS A 62 -9.25 -9.51 -11.13
CA LYS A 62 -8.77 -9.78 -12.49
C LYS A 62 -9.47 -10.99 -13.08
#